data_AF-A0A2E1IJX2-F1
#
_entry.id   AF-A0A2E1IJX2-F1
#
_cell.length_a   1.000
_cell.length_b   1.000
_cell.length_c   1.000
_cell.angle_alpha   90.00
_cell.angle_beta   90.00
_cell.angle_gamma   90.00
#
_symmetry.space_group_name_H-M   'P 1'
#
loop_
_entity.id
_entity.type
_entity.pdbx_description
1 polymer ?
#
loop_
_entity_poly.entity_id
_entity_poly.type
_entity_poly.pdbx_seq_one_letter_code
_entity_poly.pdbx_strand_id
1 'polypeptide(L)'
;MTSSFKSIVGLASAKTAQINIVASFASEDDEVIVQVQKNGVTKNLTFGWNDFKGDALATFVPGPYRLAAHTRGFGITAARIGLTSTASDIRADFSAVC
;
A
#
# COMPACT_ATOMS: atom_id res chain seq x y z
N MET A 1 -0.36 -17.93 5.50
CA MET A 1 0.80 -17.03 5.39
C MET A 1 1.07 -16.40 6.76
N THR A 2 2.15 -16.78 7.43
CA THR A 2 2.68 -16.05 8.59
C THR A 2 3.53 -14.88 8.08
N SER A 3 2.90 -13.75 7.75
CA SER A 3 3.62 -12.55 7.31
C SER A 3 3.91 -11.64 8.51
N SER A 4 5.20 -11.46 8.82
CA SER A 4 5.68 -10.57 9.88
C SER A 4 5.64 -9.12 9.43
N PHE A 5 5.15 -8.23 10.29
CA PHE A 5 5.32 -6.78 10.10
C PHE A 5 6.80 -6.39 10.16
N LYS A 6 7.18 -5.37 9.38
CA LYS A 6 8.49 -4.72 9.48
C LYS A 6 8.33 -3.39 10.21
N SER A 7 9.10 -3.19 11.27
CA SER A 7 9.15 -1.92 12.01
C SER A 7 9.62 -0.80 11.09
N ILE A 8 8.98 0.36 11.19
CA ILE A 8 9.38 1.55 10.43
C ILE A 8 9.93 2.59 11.40
N VAL A 9 11.23 2.84 11.32
CA VAL A 9 11.92 3.82 12.17
C VAL A 9 11.50 5.24 11.78
N GLY A 10 11.25 6.10 12.76
CA GLY A 10 10.96 7.52 12.55
C GLY A 10 9.49 7.88 12.26
N LEU A 11 8.60 6.90 12.04
CA LEU A 11 7.17 7.17 11.77
C LEU A 11 6.26 7.06 13.00
N ALA A 12 6.77 6.60 14.14
CA ALA A 12 5.97 6.33 15.35
C ALA A 12 5.27 7.58 15.91
N SER A 13 5.86 8.77 15.74
CA SER A 13 5.30 10.05 16.19
C SER A 13 4.44 10.75 15.14
N ALA A 14 4.47 10.30 13.88
CA ALA A 14 3.73 10.92 12.79
C ALA A 14 2.23 10.65 12.95
N LYS A 15 1.40 11.70 12.86
CA LYS A 15 -0.08 11.53 12.85
C LYS A 15 -0.60 11.11 11.48
N THR A 16 0.13 11.46 10.43
CA THR A 16 -0.17 11.12 9.04
C THR A 16 1.07 10.50 8.41
N ALA A 17 0.88 9.41 7.69
CA ALA A 17 1.91 8.85 6.82
C ALA A 17 1.35 8.72 5.40
N GLN A 18 2.25 8.91 4.43
CA GLN A 18 2.01 8.62 3.02
C GLN A 18 2.75 7.32 2.67
N ILE A 19 2.10 6.52 1.83
CA ILE A 19 2.58 5.24 1.35
C ILE A 19 2.55 5.33 -0.16
N ASN A 20 3.73 5.46 -0.77
CA ASN A 20 3.86 5.41 -2.22
C ASN A 20 4.06 3.96 -2.62
N ILE A 21 3.23 3.45 -3.53
CA ILE A 21 3.21 2.05 -3.93
C ILE A 21 3.42 1.98 -5.43
N VAL A 22 4.29 1.07 -5.86
CA VAL A 22 4.43 0.65 -7.25
C VAL A 22 4.20 -0.85 -7.31
N ALA A 23 3.37 -1.32 -8.23
CA ALA A 23 3.13 -2.74 -8.45
C ALA A 23 2.79 -3.01 -9.92
N SER A 24 3.12 -4.20 -10.41
CA SER A 24 2.76 -4.68 -11.74
C SER A 24 1.50 -5.53 -11.67
N PHE A 25 0.44 -5.11 -12.37
CA PHE A 25 -0.84 -5.82 -12.45
C PHE A 25 -0.89 -6.64 -13.74
N ALA A 26 -1.30 -7.90 -13.64
CA ALA A 26 -1.51 -8.81 -14.77
C ALA A 26 -3.01 -9.10 -15.02
N SER A 27 -3.87 -8.83 -14.04
CA SER A 27 -5.33 -8.93 -14.11
C SER A 27 -6.03 -7.72 -13.51
N GLU A 28 -7.30 -7.49 -13.87
CA GLU A 28 -8.17 -6.50 -13.22
C GLU A 28 -8.56 -6.88 -11.79
N ASP A 29 -8.48 -8.18 -11.45
CA ASP A 29 -8.73 -8.73 -10.11
C ASP A 29 -7.51 -8.69 -9.19
N ASP A 30 -6.36 -8.25 -9.70
CA ASP A 30 -5.15 -8.11 -8.89
C ASP A 30 -5.32 -6.97 -7.88
N GLU A 31 -4.76 -7.15 -6.69
CA GLU A 31 -4.83 -6.20 -5.58
C GLU A 31 -3.47 -6.10 -4.87
N VAL A 32 -3.24 -4.92 -4.29
CA VAL A 32 -2.21 -4.68 -3.30
C VAL A 32 -2.85 -4.58 -1.93
N ILE A 33 -2.36 -5.39 -0.99
CA ILE A 33 -2.81 -5.35 0.41
C ILE A 33 -1.73 -4.69 1.25
N VAL A 34 -2.07 -3.58 1.88
CA VAL A 34 -1.23 -2.87 2.85
C VAL A 34 -1.85 -2.99 4.22
N GLN A 35 -1.08 -3.49 5.18
CA GLN A 35 -1.49 -3.55 6.56
C GLN A 35 -0.51 -2.73 7.38
N VAL A 36 -1.02 -1.79 8.15
CA VAL A 36 -0.23 -0.91 9.01
C VAL A 36 -0.60 -1.13 10.46
N GLN A 37 0.36 -0.96 11.35
CA GLN A 37 0.17 -1.18 12.78
C GLN A 37 0.58 0.03 13.60
N LYS A 38 -0.18 0.30 14.67
CA LYS A 38 0.21 1.21 15.76
C LYS A 38 -0.18 0.59 17.09
N ASN A 39 0.80 0.45 17.99
CA ASN A 39 0.59 -0.01 19.36
C ASN A 39 -0.27 -1.30 19.44
N GLY A 40 0.00 -2.29 18.58
CA GLY A 40 -0.78 -3.52 18.54
C GLY A 40 -2.00 -3.48 17.60
N VAL A 41 -2.57 -2.31 17.32
CA VAL A 41 -3.77 -2.15 16.47
C VAL A 41 -3.39 -2.16 15.00
N THR A 42 -4.07 -3.00 14.21
CA THR A 42 -3.84 -3.10 12.76
C THR A 42 -4.95 -2.40 11.98
N LYS A 43 -4.57 -1.65 10.95
CA LYS A 43 -5.48 -1.11 9.93
C LYS A 43 -5.12 -1.72 8.57
N ASN A 44 -6.13 -2.19 7.86
CA ASN A 44 -5.99 -2.77 6.52
C ASN A 44 -6.38 -1.72 5.47
N LEU A 45 -5.60 -1.66 4.40
CA LEU A 45 -5.89 -0.94 3.18
C LEU A 45 -5.75 -1.94 2.03
N THR A 46 -6.77 -2.06 1.20
CA THR A 46 -6.73 -2.89 0.00
C THR A 46 -6.93 -1.96 -1.19
N PHE A 47 -6.07 -2.12 -2.19
CA PHE A 47 -6.11 -1.34 -3.41
C PHE A 47 -6.18 -2.29 -4.61
N GLY A 48 -7.27 -2.24 -5.34
CA GLY A 48 -7.40 -2.98 -6.59
C GLY A 48 -6.81 -2.18 -7.75
N TRP A 49 -6.82 -2.76 -8.95
CA TRP A 49 -6.45 -2.04 -10.18
C TRP A 49 -7.15 -0.66 -10.29
N ASN A 50 -8.39 -0.57 -9.84
CA ASN A 50 -9.20 0.65 -9.90
C ASN A 50 -8.65 1.84 -9.12
N ASP A 51 -7.85 1.60 -8.08
CA ASP A 51 -7.27 2.68 -7.26
C ASP A 51 -6.03 3.29 -7.93
N PHE A 52 -5.40 2.54 -8.83
CA PHE A 52 -4.15 2.91 -9.52
C PHE A 52 -4.39 3.66 -10.85
N LYS A 53 -5.61 3.61 -11.36
CA LYS A 53 -6.01 4.32 -12.57
C LYS A 53 -6.43 5.75 -12.21
N GLY A 54 -5.70 6.74 -12.72
CA GLY A 54 -6.17 8.12 -12.77
C GLY A 54 -7.35 8.28 -13.74
N ASP A 55 -7.74 9.52 -14.04
CA ASP A 55 -8.96 9.85 -14.80
C ASP A 55 -9.05 9.33 -16.25
N ALA A 56 -8.09 8.53 -16.76
CA ALA A 56 -7.82 8.45 -18.20
C ALA A 56 -8.00 7.09 -18.92
N LEU A 57 -8.28 5.94 -18.28
CA LEU A 57 -8.36 4.67 -19.02
C LEU A 57 -9.55 3.79 -18.59
N ALA A 58 -10.47 3.54 -19.53
CA ALA A 58 -11.61 2.64 -19.36
C ALA A 58 -11.26 1.15 -19.59
N THR A 59 -10.10 0.86 -20.19
CA THR A 59 -9.66 -0.51 -20.52
C THR A 59 -8.47 -0.91 -19.66
N PHE A 60 -8.51 -2.11 -19.09
CA PHE A 60 -7.39 -2.70 -18.36
C PHE A 60 -6.19 -2.93 -19.29
N VAL A 61 -5.01 -2.55 -18.83
CA VAL A 61 -3.74 -2.80 -19.53
C VAL A 61 -2.77 -3.42 -18.52
N PRO A 62 -2.22 -4.63 -18.74
CA PRO A 62 -1.21 -5.15 -17.84
C PRO A 62 0.00 -4.21 -17.76
N GLY A 63 0.54 -4.00 -16.57
CA GLY A 63 1.74 -3.17 -16.44
C GLY A 63 2.00 -2.60 -15.06
N PRO A 64 3.08 -1.82 -14.93
CA PRO A 64 3.49 -1.17 -13.69
C PRO A 64 2.66 0.10 -13.43
N TYR A 65 2.04 0.16 -12.26
CA TYR A 65 1.19 1.26 -11.82
C TYR A 65 1.68 1.88 -10.53
N ARG A 66 1.27 3.12 -10.26
CA ARG A 66 1.66 3.89 -9.06
C ARG A 66 0.46 4.45 -8.31
N LEU A 67 0.51 4.40 -6.98
CA LEU A 67 -0.52 4.92 -6.09
C LEU A 67 0.12 5.59 -4.87
N ALA A 68 -0.49 6.67 -4.39
CA ALA A 68 -0.16 7.27 -3.09
C ALA A 68 -1.33 7.12 -2.12
N ALA A 69 -1.17 6.26 -1.11
CA ALA A 69 -2.14 6.06 -0.05
C ALA A 69 -1.77 6.88 1.20
N HIS A 70 -2.79 7.31 1.97
CA HIS A 70 -2.58 8.14 3.16
C HIS A 70 -3.25 7.53 4.39
N THR A 71 -2.50 7.39 5.48
CA THR A 71 -3.01 6.98 6.78
C THR A 71 -3.08 8.18 7.72
N ARG A 72 -4.13 8.98 7.61
CA ARG A 72 -4.37 10.16 8.47
C ARG A 72 -4.88 9.76 9.85
N GLY A 73 -4.44 10.47 10.89
CA GLY A 73 -4.88 10.30 12.28
C GLY A 73 -4.46 8.98 12.94
N PHE A 74 -3.96 8.02 12.16
CA PHE A 74 -3.57 6.72 12.66
C PHE A 74 -2.13 6.75 13.17
N GLY A 75 -1.17 7.26 12.40
CA GLY A 75 0.26 7.07 12.65
C GLY A 75 0.67 5.60 12.53
N ILE A 76 1.91 5.31 12.13
CA ILE A 76 2.34 3.92 11.85
C ILE A 76 3.68 3.61 12.52
N THR A 77 3.75 2.42 13.12
CA THR A 77 4.95 1.88 13.78
C THR A 77 5.55 0.71 13.01
N ALA A 78 4.73 -0.01 12.26
CA ALA A 78 5.14 -1.11 11.41
C ALA A 78 4.17 -1.26 10.24
N ALA A 79 4.63 -1.87 9.15
CA ALA A 79 3.78 -2.23 8.03
C ALA A 79 4.17 -3.59 7.44
N ARG A 80 3.22 -4.18 6.71
CA ARG A 80 3.48 -5.26 5.75
C ARG A 80 2.69 -4.99 4.47
N ILE A 81 3.26 -5.43 3.37
CA ILE A 81 2.69 -5.26 2.05
C ILE A 81 2.70 -6.61 1.34
N GLY A 82 1.62 -6.93 0.65
CA GLY A 82 1.48 -8.13 -0.15
C GLY A 82 0.76 -7.86 -1.47
N LEU A 83 0.91 -8.83 -2.37
CA LEU A 83 0.25 -8.88 -3.67
C LEU A 83 -0.75 -10.04 -3.66
N THR A 84 -1.86 -9.90 -4.39
CA THR A 84 -2.80 -11.00 -4.65
C THR A 84 -2.59 -11.60 -6.04
N SER A 85 -3.17 -12.79 -6.23
CA SER A 85 -3.29 -13.52 -7.50
C SER A 85 -2.02 -13.55 -8.35
N THR A 86 -1.89 -12.64 -9.32
CA THR A 86 -0.84 -12.62 -10.34
C THR A 86 -0.03 -11.33 -10.36
N ALA A 87 -0.30 -10.39 -9.46
CA ALA A 87 0.47 -9.17 -9.37
C ALA A 87 1.93 -9.45 -8.98
N SER A 88 2.84 -8.62 -9.48
CA SER A 88 4.29 -8.77 -9.28
C SER A 88 5.00 -7.43 -9.02
N ASP A 89 6.30 -7.49 -8.74
CA ASP A 89 7.20 -6.33 -8.65
C ASP A 89 6.78 -5.21 -7.69
N ILE A 90 6.28 -5.58 -6.50
CA ILE A 90 5.87 -4.57 -5.52
C ILE A 90 7.05 -3.82 -4.90
N ARG A 91 6.92 -2.50 -4.85
CA ARG A 91 7.78 -1.59 -4.10
C ARG A 91 6.91 -0.60 -3.36
N ALA A 92 7.31 -0.23 -2.15
CA ALA A 92 6.65 0.86 -1.46
C ALA A 92 7.57 1.63 -0.55
N ASP A 93 7.30 2.92 -0.47
CA ASP A 93 8.01 3.88 0.36
C ASP A 93 7.04 4.50 1.35
N PHE A 94 7.45 4.54 2.61
CA PHE A 94 6.66 5.12 3.70
C PHE A 94 7.32 6.41 4.17
N SER A 95 6.56 7.49 4.22
CA SER A 95 7.04 8.78 4.70
C SER A 95 6.05 9.41 5.68
N ALA A 96 6.58 10.18 6.64
CA ALA A 96 5.76 11.04 7.47
C ALA A 96 5.31 12.22 6.62
N VAL A 97 4.05 12.62 6.79
CA VAL A 97 3.54 13.87 6.22
C VAL A 97 3.42 14.86 7.37
N CYS A 98 4.20 15.94 7.30
CA CYS A 98 4.18 17.06 8.24
C CYS A 98 2.94 17.94 8.07
#